data_AF-A0A537HN58-F1
#
_entry.id   AF-A0A537HN58-F1
#
_cell.length_a   1.000
_cell.length_b   1.000
_cell.length_c   1.000
_cell.angle_alpha   90.00
_cell.angle_beta   90.00
_cell.angle_gamma   90.00
#
_symmetry.space_group_name_H-M   'P 1'
#
loop_
_entity.id
_entity.type
_entity.pdbx_description
1 polymer ?
#
loop_
_entity_poly.entity_id
_entity_poly.type
_entity_poly.pdbx_seq_one_letter_code
_entity_poly.pdbx_strand_id
1 'polypeptide(L)'
;MLALVGMIGASPATAVASQYAQTPDVSNLLVPGDVSVFVDPELSQTTGPIQVVVQLTTAPLAVAYGVNAKQLGGKLSPSQERDYLHQLAKSQDAMMGQIRSLGGQELGRLSKVLDALIISIDSSQINALASLPTVASIRPVQTYQVELSDVVPYIGATAVHNLGFDGTGVRVAVLDSGIDYTHADLGGPGTAAAYTAAYGTSVNDPRNKNTDGLFPTAKVIGGFDFVGERWPGPDPACGVDSHGNPLVCLRPDPDPID
;
A
#
# COMPACT_ATOMS: atom_id res chain seq x y z
N MET A 1 0.47 60.63 -21.27
CA MET A 1 0.55 60.16 -19.87
C MET A 1 -0.74 59.39 -19.61
N LEU A 2 -0.76 58.11 -19.98
CA LEU A 2 -1.94 57.25 -19.99
C LEU A 2 -1.75 56.19 -18.90
N ALA A 3 -2.55 56.24 -17.85
CA ALA A 3 -2.60 55.20 -16.82
C ALA A 3 -3.57 54.12 -17.30
N LEU A 4 -3.06 52.91 -17.57
CA LEU A 4 -3.88 51.73 -17.79
C LEU A 4 -3.81 50.87 -16.53
N VAL A 5 -4.84 50.98 -15.68
CA VAL A 5 -5.04 50.09 -14.54
C VAL A 5 -5.61 48.78 -15.09
N GLY A 6 -4.77 47.76 -15.23
CA GLY A 6 -5.20 46.41 -15.56
C GLY A 6 -5.82 45.76 -14.32
N MET A 7 -7.16 45.62 -14.30
CA MET A 7 -7.83 44.73 -13.36
C MET A 7 -7.52 43.29 -13.76
N ILE A 8 -6.69 42.60 -12.97
CA ILE A 8 -6.52 41.15 -13.03
C ILE A 8 -7.82 40.55 -12.48
N GLY A 9 -8.76 40.24 -13.36
CA GLY A 9 -9.93 39.45 -13.01
C GLY A 9 -9.47 38.05 -12.62
N ALA A 10 -9.60 37.70 -11.35
CA ALA A 10 -9.52 36.31 -10.93
C ALA A 10 -10.66 35.55 -11.62
N SER A 11 -10.31 34.57 -12.46
CA SER A 11 -11.28 33.67 -13.08
C SER A 11 -12.11 32.98 -11.99
N PRO A 12 -13.42 32.76 -12.18
CA PRO A 12 -14.30 32.15 -11.17
C PRO A 12 -13.84 30.75 -10.71
N ALA A 13 -12.96 30.08 -11.48
CA ALA A 13 -12.37 28.79 -11.12
C ALA A 13 -11.43 28.83 -9.89
N THR A 14 -10.74 29.94 -9.62
CA THR A 14 -9.82 30.03 -8.45
C THR A 14 -10.56 30.25 -7.12
N ALA A 15 -11.78 30.80 -7.16
CA ALA A 15 -12.59 31.07 -5.96
C ALA A 15 -13.34 29.83 -5.45
N VAL A 16 -13.68 28.87 -6.32
CA VAL A 16 -14.41 27.66 -5.92
C VAL A 16 -13.45 26.59 -5.37
N ALA A 17 -12.24 26.47 -5.94
CA ALA A 17 -11.23 25.51 -5.46
C ALA A 17 -10.75 25.79 -4.01
N SER A 18 -10.77 27.07 -3.60
CA SER A 18 -10.36 27.48 -2.25
C SER A 18 -11.40 27.15 -1.17
N GLN A 19 -12.66 26.83 -1.53
CA GLN A 19 -13.70 26.43 -0.59
C GLN A 19 -13.68 24.93 -0.23
N TYR A 20 -13.03 24.09 -1.04
CA TYR A 20 -12.96 22.62 -0.82
C TYR A 20 -11.56 22.13 -0.37
N ALA A 21 -10.59 23.03 -0.21
CA ALA A 21 -9.18 22.68 0.05
C ALA A 21 -8.86 22.32 1.51
N GLN A 22 -9.82 22.38 2.43
CA GLN A 22 -9.59 22.02 3.83
C GLN A 22 -10.52 20.91 4.26
N THR A 23 -10.11 19.66 4.01
CA THR A 23 -10.60 18.54 4.82
C THR A 23 -10.23 18.83 6.27
N PRO A 24 -11.20 18.87 7.21
CA PRO A 24 -10.91 19.06 8.62
C PRO A 24 -9.89 18.00 9.08
N ASP A 25 -8.82 18.44 9.75
CA ASP A 25 -7.88 17.52 10.39
C ASP A 25 -8.56 16.87 11.59
N VAL A 26 -9.03 15.64 11.39
CA VAL A 26 -9.70 14.83 12.42
C VAL A 26 -8.74 13.98 13.24
N SER A 27 -7.42 14.17 13.08
CA SER A 27 -6.41 13.43 13.85
C SER A 27 -6.57 13.60 15.37
N ASN A 28 -7.21 14.69 15.79
CA ASN A 28 -7.51 15.01 17.20
C ASN A 28 -8.80 14.35 17.73
N LEU A 29 -9.55 13.60 16.91
CA LEU A 29 -10.74 12.83 17.35
C LEU A 29 -10.39 11.43 17.88
N LEU A 30 -9.10 11.13 18.08
CA LEU A 30 -8.68 9.92 18.77
C LEU A 30 -9.21 9.93 20.19
N VAL A 31 -10.18 9.06 20.47
CA VAL A 31 -10.70 8.84 21.83
C VAL A 31 -9.56 8.28 22.69
N PRO A 32 -9.26 8.85 23.87
CA PRO A 32 -8.34 8.24 24.82
C PRO A 32 -8.98 6.96 25.36
N GLY A 33 -8.69 5.82 24.74
CA GLY A 33 -9.11 4.52 25.23
C GLY A 33 -8.14 4.00 26.28
N ASP A 34 -8.66 3.38 27.34
CA ASP A 34 -7.90 2.40 28.10
C ASP A 34 -7.25 1.44 27.11
N VAL A 35 -5.94 1.20 27.26
CA VAL A 35 -5.14 0.37 26.34
C VAL A 35 -5.46 -1.11 26.58
N SER A 36 -6.71 -1.49 26.34
CA SER A 36 -7.07 -2.89 26.14
C SER A 36 -6.62 -3.28 24.73
N VAL A 37 -5.94 -4.42 24.65
CA VAL A 37 -5.54 -4.99 23.36
C VAL A 37 -6.81 -5.26 22.55
N PHE A 38 -6.88 -4.75 21.33
CA PHE A 38 -7.97 -5.09 20.42
C PHE A 38 -7.73 -6.48 19.82
N VAL A 39 -8.64 -7.42 20.05
CA VAL A 39 -8.63 -8.73 19.37
C VAL A 39 -9.83 -8.80 18.46
N ASP A 40 -9.62 -9.08 17.18
CA ASP A 40 -10.70 -9.17 16.21
C ASP A 40 -11.67 -10.32 16.57
N PRO A 41 -12.99 -10.08 16.67
CA PRO A 41 -13.97 -11.10 17.03
C PRO A 41 -13.97 -12.33 16.12
N GLU A 42 -13.58 -12.19 14.85
CA GLU A 42 -13.50 -13.31 13.89
C GLU A 42 -12.57 -14.42 14.40
N LEU A 43 -11.50 -14.05 15.11
CA LEU A 43 -10.50 -14.98 15.63
C LEU A 43 -11.07 -15.98 16.63
N SER A 44 -12.15 -15.63 17.33
CA SER A 44 -12.85 -16.51 18.28
C SER A 44 -13.51 -17.73 17.64
N GLN A 45 -13.75 -17.68 16.32
CA GLN A 45 -14.41 -18.75 15.56
C GLN A 45 -13.42 -19.63 14.79
N THR A 46 -12.12 -19.36 14.91
CA THR A 46 -11.09 -20.07 14.15
C THR A 46 -10.51 -21.25 14.91
N THR A 47 -10.07 -22.28 14.17
CA THR A 47 -9.44 -23.49 14.73
C THR A 47 -8.15 -23.81 14.01
N GLY A 48 -7.14 -24.27 14.75
CA GLY A 48 -5.85 -24.68 14.20
C GLY A 48 -4.96 -23.49 13.80
N PRO A 49 -3.97 -23.71 12.92
CA PRO A 49 -3.07 -22.66 12.48
C PRO A 49 -3.80 -21.55 11.70
N ILE A 50 -3.61 -20.31 12.11
CA ILE A 50 -4.15 -19.11 11.48
C ILE A 50 -3.06 -18.07 11.23
N GLN A 51 -3.28 -17.18 10.27
CA GLN A 51 -2.40 -16.04 10.01
C GLN A 51 -2.99 -14.77 10.60
N VAL A 52 -2.19 -14.04 11.38
CA VAL A 52 -2.62 -12.80 12.03
C VAL A 52 -1.60 -11.68 11.86
N VAL A 53 -2.10 -10.46 11.83
CA VAL A 53 -1.33 -9.22 11.94
C VAL A 53 -1.37 -8.79 13.42
N VAL A 54 -0.20 -8.78 14.05
CA VAL A 54 0.01 -8.33 15.43
C VAL A 54 0.59 -6.92 15.39
N GLN A 55 -0.24 -5.92 15.63
CA GLN A 55 0.19 -4.53 15.73
C GLN A 55 0.81 -4.27 17.10
N LEU A 56 1.93 -3.56 17.13
CA LEU A 56 2.61 -3.15 18.35
C LEU A 56 2.27 -1.69 18.72
N THR A 57 2.51 -1.31 19.97
CA THR A 57 2.20 0.02 20.49
C THR A 57 3.15 1.12 20.04
N THR A 58 4.32 0.80 19.47
CA THR A 58 5.27 1.81 19.02
C THR A 58 4.76 2.49 17.75
N ALA A 59 5.01 3.79 17.63
CA ALA A 59 4.66 4.51 16.41
C ALA A 59 5.43 3.94 15.20
N PRO A 60 4.78 3.77 14.03
CA PRO A 60 5.48 3.43 12.80
C PRO A 60 6.31 4.62 12.29
N LEU A 61 7.26 4.37 11.38
CA LEU A 61 8.14 5.42 10.84
C LEU A 61 7.36 6.60 10.28
N ALA A 62 6.25 6.40 9.57
CA ALA A 62 5.46 7.48 8.99
C ALA A 62 4.94 8.46 10.04
N VAL A 63 4.54 7.96 11.21
CA VAL A 63 4.08 8.79 12.34
C VAL A 63 5.26 9.52 12.98
N ALA A 64 6.39 8.82 13.19
CA ALA A 64 7.61 9.42 13.74
C ALA A 64 8.22 10.48 12.82
N TYR A 65 8.15 10.26 11.51
CA TYR A 65 8.63 11.16 10.46
C TYR A 65 7.78 12.43 10.38
N GLY A 66 6.49 12.33 10.68
CA GLY A 66 5.56 13.45 10.82
C GLY A 66 4.44 13.45 9.78
N VAL A 67 3.26 13.92 10.21
CA VAL A 67 2.09 14.10 9.35
C VAL A 67 2.44 15.06 8.21
N ASN A 68 2.10 14.68 6.97
CA ASN A 68 2.36 15.46 5.76
C ASN A 68 3.84 15.87 5.57
N ALA A 69 4.79 15.08 6.09
CA ALA A 69 6.22 15.37 6.02
C ALA A 69 6.77 15.60 4.59
N LYS A 70 6.18 14.99 3.56
CA LYS A 70 6.55 15.25 2.16
C LYS A 70 6.24 16.68 1.69
N GLN A 71 5.30 17.36 2.35
CA GLN A 71 4.91 18.75 2.05
C GLN A 71 5.52 19.74 3.04
N LEU A 72 5.56 19.38 4.32
CA LEU A 72 5.96 20.28 5.41
C LEU A 72 7.43 20.13 5.84
N GLY A 73 8.13 19.13 5.32
CA GLY A 73 9.43 18.69 5.82
C GLY A 73 9.29 17.67 6.95
N GLY A 74 10.09 16.61 6.89
CA GLY A 74 10.12 15.57 7.92
C GLY A 74 10.83 16.01 9.19
N LYS A 75 10.45 15.39 10.32
CA LYS A 75 11.05 15.61 11.64
C LYS A 75 12.39 14.89 11.82
N LEU A 76 12.67 13.89 10.98
CA LEU A 76 13.85 13.04 11.06
C LEU A 76 14.75 13.28 9.86
N SER A 77 16.06 13.28 10.09
CA SER A 77 17.05 13.17 9.03
C SER A 77 17.12 11.73 8.50
N PRO A 78 17.72 11.49 7.31
CA PRO A 78 17.89 10.14 6.79
C PRO A 78 18.65 9.18 7.72
N SER A 79 19.58 9.69 8.56
CA SER A 79 20.26 8.85 9.56
C SER A 79 19.33 8.51 10.71
N GLN A 80 18.56 9.49 11.20
CA GLN A 80 17.58 9.27 12.27
C GLN A 80 16.46 8.32 11.84
N GLU A 81 16.02 8.36 10.57
CA GLU A 81 15.08 7.39 10.02
C GLU A 81 15.63 5.95 10.08
N ARG A 82 16.90 5.75 9.69
CA ARG A 82 17.55 4.43 9.77
C ARG A 82 17.69 3.96 11.21
N ASP A 83 18.12 4.84 12.11
CA ASP A 83 18.26 4.52 13.53
C ASP A 83 16.89 4.14 14.15
N TYR A 84 15.83 4.85 13.78
CA TYR A 84 14.46 4.56 14.19
C TYR A 84 13.99 3.19 13.68
N LEU A 85 14.24 2.88 12.40
CA LEU A 85 13.91 1.57 11.83
C LEU A 85 14.69 0.44 12.51
N HIS A 86 15.97 0.65 12.86
CA HIS A 86 16.73 -0.31 13.65
C HIS A 86 16.18 -0.50 15.06
N GLN A 87 15.66 0.56 15.69
CA GLN A 87 15.00 0.46 16.99
C GLN A 87 13.69 -0.35 16.89
N LEU A 88 12.85 -0.07 15.89
CA LEU A 88 11.64 -0.85 15.63
C LEU A 88 11.98 -2.33 15.40
N ALA A 89 12.98 -2.62 14.56
CA ALA A 89 13.41 -3.99 14.28
C ALA A 89 13.83 -4.74 15.56
N LYS A 90 14.59 -4.10 16.46
CA LYS A 90 14.95 -4.70 17.75
C LYS A 90 13.75 -4.99 18.64
N SER A 91 12.77 -4.08 18.67
CA SER A 91 11.52 -4.28 19.42
C SER A 91 10.73 -5.46 18.86
N GLN A 92 10.64 -5.54 17.54
CA GLN A 92 9.99 -6.63 16.82
C GLN A 92 10.69 -7.97 17.04
N ASP A 93 12.02 -8.00 17.06
CA ASP A 93 12.78 -9.22 17.34
C ASP A 93 12.54 -9.75 18.75
N ALA A 94 12.50 -8.85 19.74
CA ALA A 94 12.17 -9.22 21.12
C ALA A 94 10.75 -9.80 21.22
N MET A 95 9.77 -9.16 20.57
CA MET A 95 8.40 -9.65 20.50
C MET A 95 8.31 -11.02 19.79
N MET A 96 8.99 -11.18 18.65
CA MET A 96 9.04 -12.47 17.94
C MET A 96 9.66 -13.58 18.78
N GLY A 97 10.61 -13.27 19.67
CA GLY A 97 11.13 -14.23 20.65
C GLY A 97 10.04 -14.78 21.58
N GLN A 98 9.12 -13.92 22.03
CA GLN A 98 7.97 -14.31 22.84
C GLN A 98 6.91 -15.06 22.02
N ILE A 99 6.64 -14.62 20.79
CA ILE A 99 5.69 -15.29 19.89
C ILE A 99 6.15 -16.72 19.56
N ARG A 100 7.46 -16.92 19.35
CA ARG A 100 8.03 -18.25 19.08
C ARG A 100 7.86 -19.21 20.26
N SER A 101 7.89 -18.73 21.50
CA SER A 101 7.62 -19.60 22.67
C SER A 101 6.16 -20.03 22.77
N LEU A 102 5.25 -19.32 22.10
CA LEU A 102 3.85 -19.70 21.89
C LEU A 102 3.66 -20.57 20.63
N GLY A 103 4.74 -20.97 19.95
CA GLY A 103 4.69 -21.76 18.72
C GLY A 103 4.41 -20.95 17.45
N GLY A 104 4.43 -19.61 17.51
CA GLY A 104 4.22 -18.76 16.35
C GLY A 104 5.43 -18.72 15.41
N GLN A 105 5.15 -18.60 14.11
CA GLN A 105 6.13 -18.49 13.03
C GLN A 105 5.99 -17.15 12.32
N GLU A 106 7.11 -16.52 11.98
CA GLU A 106 7.09 -15.23 11.28
C GLU A 106 6.84 -15.43 9.78
N LEU A 107 5.87 -14.69 9.24
CA LEU A 107 5.59 -14.61 7.80
C LEU A 107 6.10 -13.29 7.21
N GLY A 108 6.13 -12.23 8.01
CA GLY A 108 6.65 -10.93 7.61
C GLY A 108 6.53 -9.90 8.71
N ARG A 109 7.02 -8.69 8.44
CA ARG A 109 6.94 -7.55 9.38
C ARG A 109 6.81 -6.23 8.65
N LEU A 110 6.16 -5.28 9.30
CA LEU A 110 5.88 -3.94 8.81
C LEU A 110 6.48 -2.92 9.78
N SER A 111 7.04 -1.83 9.27
CA SER A 111 7.63 -0.77 10.11
C SER A 111 7.38 0.65 9.62
N LYS A 112 7.01 0.81 8.34
CA LYS A 112 6.86 2.13 7.71
C LYS A 112 5.52 2.78 8.00
N VAL A 113 4.43 2.08 7.70
CA VAL A 113 3.05 2.59 7.85
C VAL A 113 2.37 2.00 9.09
N LEU A 114 2.75 0.78 9.46
CA LEU A 114 2.29 0.07 10.64
C LEU A 114 3.51 -0.58 11.30
N ASP A 115 3.60 -0.56 12.63
CA ASP A 115 4.56 -1.38 13.39
C ASP A 115 3.86 -2.70 13.73
N ALA A 116 4.15 -3.75 12.95
CA ALA A 116 3.44 -5.01 13.09
C ALA A 116 4.27 -6.23 12.66
N LEU A 117 3.91 -7.37 13.23
CA LEU A 117 4.39 -8.70 12.86
C LEU A 117 3.25 -9.48 12.21
N ILE A 118 3.50 -10.07 11.05
CA ILE A 118 2.59 -10.99 10.39
C ILE A 118 3.08 -12.40 10.70
N ILE A 119 2.25 -13.19 11.37
CA ILE A 119 2.65 -14.49 11.91
C ILE A 119 1.63 -15.57 11.58
N SER A 120 2.09 -16.82 11.53
CA SER A 120 1.25 -18.02 11.64
C SER A 120 1.30 -18.51 13.08
N ILE A 121 0.16 -18.79 13.71
CA ILE A 121 0.07 -19.30 15.09
C ILE A 121 -1.19 -20.15 15.24
N ASP A 122 -1.19 -21.10 16.18
CA ASP A 122 -2.42 -21.82 16.52
C ASP A 122 -3.44 -20.90 17.20
N SER A 123 -4.71 -20.96 16.78
CA SER A 123 -5.76 -20.07 17.28
C SER A 123 -5.97 -20.18 18.80
N SER A 124 -5.62 -21.31 19.42
CA SER A 124 -5.68 -21.47 20.88
C SER A 124 -4.74 -20.52 21.64
N GLN A 125 -3.72 -19.97 20.98
CA GLN A 125 -2.72 -19.09 21.59
C GLN A 125 -3.08 -17.60 21.53
N ILE A 126 -4.21 -17.22 20.90
CA ILE A 126 -4.56 -15.80 20.70
C ILE A 126 -4.71 -15.05 22.03
N ASN A 127 -5.26 -15.68 23.07
CA ASN A 127 -5.36 -15.04 24.40
C ASN A 127 -3.99 -14.85 25.07
N ALA A 128 -3.09 -15.82 24.90
CA ALA A 128 -1.71 -15.70 25.41
C ALA A 128 -0.95 -14.61 24.66
N LEU A 129 -1.12 -14.54 23.34
CA LEU A 129 -0.56 -13.51 22.47
C LEU A 129 -1.08 -12.11 22.85
N ALA A 130 -2.38 -11.96 23.09
CA ALA A 130 -2.99 -10.71 23.53
C ALA A 130 -2.52 -10.25 24.92
N SER A 131 -1.98 -11.17 25.73
CA SER A 131 -1.44 -10.88 27.05
C SER A 131 0.03 -10.45 27.01
N LEU A 132 0.70 -10.54 25.85
CA LEU A 132 2.08 -10.07 25.71
C LEU A 132 2.14 -8.53 25.82
N PRO A 133 3.20 -7.99 26.45
CA PRO A 133 3.35 -6.55 26.58
C PRO A 133 3.48 -5.90 25.20
N THR A 134 3.07 -4.64 25.06
CA THR A 134 3.19 -3.85 23.81
C THR A 134 2.38 -4.34 22.60
N VAL A 135 1.55 -5.38 22.74
CA VAL A 135 0.56 -5.72 21.72
C VAL A 135 -0.55 -4.67 21.76
N ALA A 136 -0.84 -4.05 20.62
CA ALA A 136 -1.90 -3.07 20.47
C ALA A 136 -3.15 -3.69 19.84
N SER A 137 -2.99 -4.52 18.81
CA SER A 137 -4.10 -5.26 18.21
C SER A 137 -3.68 -6.57 17.56
N ILE A 138 -4.64 -7.50 17.44
CA ILE A 138 -4.50 -8.77 16.72
C ILE A 138 -5.68 -8.87 15.75
N ARG A 139 -5.36 -8.99 14.44
CA ARG A 139 -6.35 -9.09 13.37
C ARG A 139 -6.00 -10.26 12.44
N PRO A 140 -6.98 -10.95 11.83
CA PRO A 140 -6.70 -11.94 10.81
C PRO A 140 -6.03 -11.30 9.59
N VAL A 141 -5.17 -12.06 8.92
CA VAL A 141 -4.75 -11.72 7.55
C VAL A 141 -5.93 -12.00 6.63
N GLN A 142 -6.50 -10.95 6.05
CA GLN A 142 -7.66 -11.06 5.17
C GLN A 142 -7.25 -11.41 3.74
N THR A 143 -8.10 -12.18 3.07
CA THR A 143 -7.97 -12.47 1.63
C THR A 143 -8.94 -11.60 0.86
N TYR A 144 -8.42 -10.80 -0.07
CA TYR A 144 -9.22 -9.97 -0.96
C TYR A 144 -9.27 -10.60 -2.35
N GLN A 145 -10.35 -10.33 -3.08
CA GLN A 145 -10.51 -10.74 -4.47
C GLN A 145 -10.77 -9.50 -5.32
N VAL A 146 -10.36 -9.54 -6.58
CA VAL A 146 -10.65 -8.48 -7.54
C VAL A 146 -12.17 -8.35 -7.68
N GLU A 147 -12.69 -7.20 -7.32
CA GLU A 147 -14.09 -6.84 -7.53
C GLU A 147 -14.14 -5.86 -8.69
N LEU A 148 -14.51 -6.36 -9.87
CA LEU A 148 -14.76 -5.50 -11.02
C LEU A 148 -16.10 -4.78 -10.80
N SER A 149 -16.04 -3.49 -10.50
CA SER A 149 -17.21 -2.63 -10.67
C SER A 149 -17.21 -2.10 -12.10
N ASP A 150 -18.21 -2.49 -12.89
CA ASP A 150 -18.49 -1.87 -14.18
C ASP A 150 -18.79 -0.38 -13.98
N VAL A 151 -17.90 0.49 -14.42
CA VAL A 151 -18.16 1.92 -14.57
C VAL A 151 -17.40 2.35 -15.83
N VAL A 152 -18.05 2.91 -16.86
CA VAL A 152 -18.52 4.31 -16.91
C VAL A 152 -19.43 4.47 -18.14
N PRO A 153 -20.58 5.17 -18.02
CA PRO A 153 -20.64 6.57 -18.49
C PRO A 153 -21.01 7.66 -17.45
N TYR A 154 -21.37 7.34 -16.21
CA TYR A 154 -22.17 8.27 -15.38
C TYR A 154 -21.43 9.20 -14.39
N ILE A 155 -20.09 9.19 -14.30
CA ILE A 155 -19.37 9.91 -13.22
C ILE A 155 -19.27 11.44 -13.40
N GLY A 156 -19.85 12.02 -14.46
CA GLY A 156 -19.92 13.48 -14.64
C GLY A 156 -18.60 14.18 -14.99
N ALA A 157 -17.55 13.43 -15.36
CA ALA A 157 -16.20 13.96 -15.64
C ALA A 157 -16.19 15.06 -16.73
N THR A 158 -17.07 14.97 -17.74
CA THR A 158 -17.18 15.98 -18.80
C THR A 158 -17.45 17.39 -18.25
N ALA A 159 -18.26 17.52 -17.19
CA ALA A 159 -18.58 18.82 -16.63
C ALA A 159 -17.34 19.51 -16.04
N VAL A 160 -16.48 18.77 -15.32
CA VAL A 160 -15.26 19.32 -14.73
C VAL A 160 -14.15 19.55 -15.77
N HIS A 161 -14.06 18.69 -16.78
CA HIS A 161 -13.15 18.90 -17.92
C HIS A 161 -13.51 20.16 -18.71
N ASN A 162 -14.80 20.42 -18.94
CA ASN A 162 -15.27 21.65 -19.61
C ASN A 162 -14.95 22.92 -18.81
N LEU A 163 -14.72 22.80 -17.50
CA LEU A 163 -14.23 23.89 -16.64
C LEU A 163 -12.69 24.03 -16.66
N GLY A 164 -11.99 23.20 -17.44
CA GLY A 164 -10.54 23.24 -17.61
C GLY A 164 -9.76 22.44 -16.55
N PHE A 165 -10.43 21.65 -15.71
CA PHE A 165 -9.76 20.77 -14.75
C PHE A 165 -9.46 19.42 -15.41
N ASP A 166 -8.19 19.03 -15.44
CA ASP A 166 -7.71 17.79 -16.06
C ASP A 166 -6.87 16.92 -15.11
N GLY A 167 -6.72 17.36 -13.86
CA GLY A 167 -5.88 16.69 -12.87
C GLY A 167 -4.40 17.12 -12.89
N THR A 168 -4.03 18.16 -13.66
CA THR A 168 -2.67 18.71 -13.65
C THR A 168 -2.20 19.03 -12.23
N GLY A 169 -1.02 18.51 -11.87
CA GLY A 169 -0.42 18.66 -10.53
C GLY A 169 -0.90 17.63 -9.50
N VAL A 170 -1.87 16.78 -9.84
CA VAL A 170 -2.35 15.68 -8.99
C VAL A 170 -1.63 14.38 -9.37
N ARG A 171 -1.28 13.59 -8.36
CA ARG A 171 -0.75 12.22 -8.54
C ARG A 171 -1.70 11.25 -7.85
N VAL A 172 -2.04 10.17 -8.57
CA VAL A 172 -2.90 9.09 -8.07
C VAL A 172 -2.02 7.85 -7.92
N ALA A 173 -2.08 7.22 -6.74
CA ALA A 173 -1.48 5.91 -6.51
C ALA A 173 -2.58 4.86 -6.58
N VAL A 174 -2.40 3.86 -7.44
CA VAL A 174 -3.33 2.75 -7.65
C VAL A 174 -2.66 1.49 -7.08
N LEU A 175 -3.35 0.80 -6.18
CA LEU A 175 -2.92 -0.48 -5.61
C LEU A 175 -3.86 -1.54 -6.19
N ASP A 176 -3.43 -2.19 -7.26
CA ASP A 176 -4.23 -3.14 -8.04
C ASP A 176 -3.30 -4.25 -8.59
N SER A 177 -3.77 -5.08 -9.52
CA SER A 177 -2.99 -6.17 -10.11
C SER A 177 -1.79 -5.70 -10.93
N GLY A 178 -1.87 -4.52 -11.53
CA GLY A 178 -0.81 -3.92 -12.33
C GLY A 178 -1.36 -2.89 -13.31
N ILE A 179 -0.59 -2.55 -14.34
CA ILE A 179 -0.98 -1.58 -15.36
C ILE A 179 -0.30 -1.82 -16.71
N ASP A 180 -1.09 -1.93 -17.78
CA ASP A 180 -0.57 -1.82 -19.15
C ASP A 180 -0.15 -0.37 -19.46
N TYR A 181 1.06 -0.01 -19.05
CA TYR A 181 1.63 1.30 -19.40
C TYR A 181 1.93 1.45 -20.91
N THR A 182 1.87 0.37 -21.69
CA THR A 182 2.05 0.46 -23.14
C THR A 182 0.78 0.96 -23.85
N HIS A 183 -0.35 1.03 -23.15
CA HIS A 183 -1.62 1.53 -23.67
C HIS A 183 -1.56 3.01 -24.10
N ALA A 184 -2.20 3.35 -25.22
CA ALA A 184 -2.17 4.71 -25.79
C ALA A 184 -2.70 5.78 -24.82
N ASP A 185 -3.82 5.50 -24.15
CA ASP A 185 -4.42 6.43 -23.18
C ASP A 185 -3.60 6.60 -21.91
N LEU A 186 -2.64 5.70 -21.67
CA LEU A 186 -1.67 5.76 -20.58
C LEU A 186 -0.32 6.30 -21.05
N GLY A 187 -0.25 6.85 -22.26
CA GLY A 187 0.93 7.50 -22.81
C GLY A 187 1.96 6.53 -23.40
N GLY A 188 1.62 5.25 -23.54
CA GLY A 188 2.42 4.26 -24.25
C GLY A 188 2.17 4.23 -25.76
N PRO A 189 2.88 3.39 -26.51
CA PRO A 189 2.74 3.29 -27.97
C PRO A 189 1.36 2.84 -28.48
N GLY A 190 0.57 2.16 -27.64
CA GLY A 190 -0.76 1.66 -27.98
C GLY A 190 -0.76 0.50 -28.98
N THR A 191 0.29 -0.30 -29.02
CA THR A 191 0.41 -1.41 -29.97
C THR A 191 0.64 -2.73 -29.27
N ALA A 192 0.06 -3.81 -29.81
CA ALA A 192 0.30 -5.16 -29.31
C ALA A 192 1.79 -5.55 -29.34
N ALA A 193 2.56 -5.00 -30.29
CA ALA A 193 4.00 -5.20 -30.37
C ALA A 193 4.73 -4.57 -29.18
N ALA A 194 4.30 -3.39 -28.72
CA ALA A 194 4.85 -2.76 -27.52
C ALA A 194 4.51 -3.56 -26.26
N TYR A 195 3.25 -3.99 -26.10
CA TYR A 195 2.87 -4.86 -24.99
C TYR A 195 3.68 -6.16 -24.99
N THR A 196 3.83 -6.81 -26.15
CA THR A 196 4.65 -8.04 -26.25
C THR A 196 6.13 -7.78 -25.96
N ALA A 197 6.65 -6.58 -26.26
CA ALA A 197 8.02 -6.21 -25.95
C ALA A 197 8.24 -5.98 -24.45
N ALA A 198 7.23 -5.48 -23.74
CA ALA A 198 7.27 -5.24 -22.30
C ALA A 198 6.89 -6.49 -21.49
N TYR A 199 5.69 -7.04 -21.72
CA TYR A 199 5.16 -8.18 -20.98
C TYR A 199 5.76 -9.52 -21.44
N GLY A 200 6.08 -9.64 -22.72
CA GLY A 200 6.42 -10.92 -23.34
C GLY A 200 5.19 -11.70 -23.79
N THR A 201 5.35 -13.03 -23.87
CA THR A 201 4.31 -13.92 -24.44
C THR A 201 3.67 -14.87 -23.44
N SER A 202 4.08 -14.80 -22.17
CA SER A 202 3.54 -15.60 -21.09
C SER A 202 3.88 -14.99 -19.72
N VAL A 203 3.12 -15.36 -18.69
CA VAL A 203 3.40 -14.99 -17.28
C VAL A 203 4.78 -15.41 -16.76
N ASN A 204 5.52 -16.25 -17.49
CA ASN A 204 6.87 -16.70 -17.12
C ASN A 204 7.98 -16.02 -17.93
N ASP A 205 7.63 -15.13 -18.87
CA ASP A 205 8.63 -14.39 -19.62
C ASP A 205 9.56 -13.63 -18.64
N PRO A 206 10.84 -13.41 -18.94
CA PRO A 206 11.68 -12.58 -18.08
C PRO A 206 11.49 -11.07 -18.31
N ARG A 207 10.77 -10.68 -19.38
CA ARG A 207 10.59 -9.26 -19.75
C ARG A 207 9.68 -8.51 -18.78
N ASN A 208 8.55 -9.11 -18.39
CA ASN A 208 7.59 -8.55 -17.42
C ASN A 208 8.12 -8.40 -15.97
N LYS A 209 9.43 -8.51 -15.76
CA LYS A 209 10.09 -8.40 -14.44
C LYS A 209 11.10 -7.26 -14.38
N ASN A 210 11.32 -6.59 -15.51
CA ASN A 210 12.35 -5.57 -15.65
C ASN A 210 11.88 -4.51 -16.64
N THR A 211 12.05 -3.27 -16.24
CA THR A 211 11.68 -2.15 -17.10
C THR A 211 12.51 -2.12 -18.38
N ASP A 212 11.84 -1.89 -19.51
CA ASP A 212 12.35 -2.09 -20.87
C ASP A 212 12.56 -0.76 -21.65
N GLY A 213 12.41 0.36 -20.96
CA GLY A 213 12.45 1.70 -21.54
C GLY A 213 11.12 2.20 -22.11
N LEU A 214 10.07 1.38 -22.14
CA LEU A 214 8.70 1.81 -22.37
C LEU A 214 8.05 2.35 -21.08
N PHE A 215 8.55 1.93 -19.93
CA PHE A 215 8.19 2.44 -18.61
C PHE A 215 9.35 3.22 -17.96
N PRO A 216 9.07 4.35 -17.27
CA PRO A 216 7.76 5.00 -17.11
C PRO A 216 7.31 5.76 -18.36
N THR A 217 6.02 6.10 -18.42
CA THR A 217 5.46 6.99 -19.47
C THR A 217 5.20 8.39 -18.93
N ALA A 218 4.67 9.28 -19.78
CA ALA A 218 4.22 10.61 -19.37
C ALA A 218 3.03 10.60 -18.39
N LYS A 219 2.21 9.53 -18.38
CA LYS A 219 1.03 9.40 -17.50
C LYS A 219 1.23 8.37 -16.39
N VAL A 220 1.92 7.27 -16.69
CA VAL A 220 2.33 6.26 -15.71
C VAL A 220 3.76 6.56 -15.28
N ILE A 221 3.87 7.43 -14.29
CA ILE A 221 5.14 8.06 -13.89
C ILE A 221 6.00 7.20 -12.95
N GLY A 222 5.51 6.03 -12.54
CA GLY A 222 6.15 5.12 -11.60
C GLY A 222 5.20 4.02 -11.18
N GLY A 223 5.74 3.02 -10.47
CA GLY A 223 5.06 1.76 -10.19
C GLY A 223 6.07 0.71 -9.75
N PHE A 224 5.55 -0.38 -9.18
CA PHE A 224 6.33 -1.51 -8.69
C PHE A 224 5.35 -2.69 -8.55
N ASP A 225 5.74 -3.88 -9.01
CA ASP A 225 4.99 -5.10 -8.72
C ASP A 225 5.42 -5.62 -7.34
N PHE A 226 4.47 -5.72 -6.41
CA PHE A 226 4.74 -6.21 -5.05
C PHE A 226 4.51 -7.70 -4.89
N VAL A 227 3.82 -8.35 -5.82
CA VAL A 227 3.24 -9.68 -5.62
C VAL A 227 3.63 -10.67 -6.70
N GLY A 228 3.90 -10.23 -7.92
CA GLY A 228 4.19 -11.08 -9.07
C GLY A 228 2.95 -11.44 -9.87
N GLU A 229 3.19 -11.84 -11.11
CA GLU A 229 2.26 -12.09 -12.20
C GLU A 229 1.41 -13.36 -12.02
N ARG A 230 1.71 -14.14 -10.97
CA ARG A 230 0.94 -15.33 -10.59
C ARG A 230 0.00 -15.08 -9.43
N TRP A 231 0.14 -13.97 -8.71
CA TRP A 231 -0.70 -13.66 -7.55
C TRP A 231 -2.17 -13.47 -7.98
N PRO A 232 -3.15 -13.91 -7.18
CA PRO A 232 -3.06 -14.57 -5.88
C PRO A 232 -2.87 -16.10 -5.96
N GLY A 233 -2.58 -16.64 -7.14
CA GLY A 233 -2.38 -18.06 -7.37
C GLY A 233 -1.01 -18.59 -6.93
N PRO A 234 -0.85 -19.93 -6.85
CA PRO A 234 0.44 -20.54 -6.53
C PRO A 234 1.50 -20.28 -7.61
N ASP A 235 2.74 -20.09 -7.17
CA ASP A 235 3.90 -19.99 -8.06
C ASP A 235 4.81 -21.19 -7.82
N PRO A 236 5.12 -21.99 -8.88
CA PRO A 236 6.05 -23.12 -8.78
C PRO A 236 7.41 -22.78 -8.15
N ALA A 237 7.87 -21.54 -8.28
CA ALA A 237 9.11 -21.09 -7.65
C ALA A 237 9.02 -21.02 -6.11
N CYS A 238 7.81 -20.96 -5.55
CA CYS A 238 7.56 -20.97 -4.11
C CYS A 238 7.64 -22.38 -3.50
N GLY A 239 7.62 -23.43 -4.33
CA GLY A 239 7.64 -24.81 -3.87
C GLY A 239 6.29 -25.30 -3.35
N VAL A 240 6.33 -26.27 -2.44
CA VAL A 240 5.15 -26.92 -1.86
C VAL A 240 5.25 -27.00 -0.34
N ASP A 241 4.12 -27.09 0.35
CA ASP A 241 4.07 -27.34 1.79
C ASP A 241 4.45 -28.80 2.13
N SER A 242 4.44 -29.14 3.43
CA SER A 242 4.74 -30.50 3.92
C SER A 242 3.76 -31.58 3.43
N HIS A 243 2.64 -31.20 2.84
CA HIS A 243 1.61 -32.07 2.28
C HIS A 243 1.65 -32.11 0.75
N GLY A 244 2.59 -31.39 0.11
CA GLY A 244 2.73 -31.32 -1.34
C GLY A 244 1.82 -30.31 -2.03
N ASN A 245 1.14 -29.42 -1.28
CA ASN A 245 0.30 -28.39 -1.86
C ASN A 245 1.16 -27.22 -2.38
N PRO A 246 0.92 -26.70 -3.60
CA PRO A 246 1.63 -25.53 -4.12
C PRO A 246 1.52 -24.30 -3.22
N LEU A 247 2.65 -23.63 -2.99
CA LEU A 247 2.70 -22.42 -2.17
C LEU A 247 2.43 -21.16 -2.99
N VAL A 248 1.79 -20.18 -2.35
CA VAL A 248 1.69 -18.80 -2.82
C VAL A 248 2.80 -18.00 -2.14
N CYS A 249 3.63 -17.30 -2.89
CA CYS A 249 4.62 -16.38 -2.36
C CYS A 249 4.71 -15.12 -3.22
N LEU A 250 5.14 -14.03 -2.60
CA LEU A 250 5.31 -12.76 -3.30
C LEU A 250 6.57 -12.82 -4.17
N ARG A 251 6.48 -12.30 -5.39
CA ARG A 251 7.59 -12.16 -6.33
C ARG A 251 7.73 -10.68 -6.74
N PRO A 252 8.21 -9.81 -5.84
CA PRO A 252 8.24 -8.38 -6.13
C PRO A 252 9.33 -8.06 -7.15
N ASP A 253 9.04 -7.13 -8.06
CA ASP A 253 9.96 -6.68 -9.10
C ASP A 253 9.61 -5.25 -9.57
N PRO A 254 10.53 -4.57 -10.30
CA PRO A 254 10.36 -3.17 -10.65
C PRO A 254 9.36 -2.88 -11.78
N ASP A 255 8.82 -3.89 -12.46
CA ASP A 255 7.96 -3.70 -13.63
C ASP A 255 6.48 -3.88 -13.27
N PRO A 256 5.66 -2.82 -13.29
CA PRO A 256 4.26 -2.92 -12.89
C PRO A 256 3.33 -3.44 -14.00
N ILE A 257 3.88 -4.00 -15.09
CA ILE A 257 3.07 -4.42 -16.23
C ILE A 257 2.18 -5.62 -15.91
N ASP A 258 0.91 -5.50 -16.25
CA ASP A 258 -0.09 -6.58 -16.20
C ASP A 258 -1.06 -6.42 -17.38
#